data_AF-A0A0F2R226-F1
#
_entry.id   AF-A0A0F2R226-F1
#
_cell.length_a   1.000
_cell.length_b   1.000
_cell.length_c   1.000
_cell.angle_alpha   90.00
_cell.angle_beta   90.00
_cell.angle_gamma   90.00
#
_symmetry.space_group_name_H-M   'P 1'
#
loop_
_entity.id
_entity.type
_entity.pdbx_description
1 polymer ?
#
loop_
_entity_poly.entity_id
_entity_poly.type
_entity_poly.pdbx_seq_one_letter_code
_entity_poly.pdbx_strand_id
1 'polypeptide(L)' 'MVALIGPSGSGKSTLLRHVSGLLAGDRDSGSIRIFGCEVQKSGCINPAIRRIRSAVGFIFQQFHLADRLPLLHVAPATK' A
#
# COMPACT_ATOMS: atom_id res chain seq x y z
N MET A 1 -8.52 13.86 -9.27
CA MET A 1 -7.55 13.72 -8.15
C MET A 1 -8.35 13.69 -6.85
N VAL A 2 -8.00 12.79 -5.93
CA VAL A 2 -8.66 12.65 -4.62
C VAL A 2 -7.61 12.84 -3.53
N ALA A 3 -7.97 13.53 -2.44
CA ALA A 3 -7.08 13.78 -1.32
C ALA A 3 -7.72 13.29 -0.01
N LEU A 4 -6.88 12.78 0.90
CA LEU A 4 -7.26 12.40 2.25
C LEU A 4 -6.51 13.29 3.24
N ILE A 5 -7.25 14.13 3.97
CA ILE A 5 -6.70 15.15 4.87
C ILE A 5 -7.25 14.92 6.29
N GLY A 6 -6.42 15.16 7.31
CA GLY A 6 -6.81 15.03 8.71
C GLY A 6 -5.63 15.24 9.66
N PRO A 7 -5.85 15.34 10.98
CA PRO A 7 -4.82 15.59 11.98
C PRO A 7 -3.68 14.55 11.96
N SER A 8 -2.50 14.91 12.47
CA SER A 8 -1.43 13.91 12.68
C SER A 8 -1.96 12.78 13.59
N GLY A 9 -1.59 11.53 13.28
CA GLY A 9 -2.07 10.36 14.04
C GLY A 9 -3.48 9.87 13.68
N SER A 10 -4.24 10.55 12.80
CA SER A 10 -5.60 10.14 12.43
C SER A 10 -5.70 8.86 11.57
N GLY A 11 -4.62 8.10 11.41
CA GLY A 11 -4.62 6.84 10.66
C GLY A 11 -4.51 6.92 9.13
N LYS A 12 -4.30 8.11 8.52
CA LYS A 12 -4.21 8.27 7.05
C LYS A 12 -3.19 7.33 6.40
N SER A 13 -1.96 7.32 6.91
CA SER A 13 -0.89 6.46 6.38
C SER A 13 -1.19 4.98 6.63
N THR A 14 -1.94 4.65 7.69
CA THR A 14 -2.40 3.28 7.97
C THR A 14 -3.45 2.86 6.95
N LEU A 15 -4.45 3.71 6.69
CA LEU A 15 -5.46 3.48 5.66
C LEU A 15 -4.84 3.27 4.28
N LEU A 16 -3.89 4.12 3.87
CA LEU A 16 -3.21 3.98 2.59
C LEU A 16 -2.43 2.65 2.49
N ARG A 17 -1.86 2.15 3.59
CA ARG A 17 -1.22 0.82 3.63
C ARG A 17 -2.23 -0.33 3.50
N HIS A 18 -3.44 -0.20 4.03
CA HIS A 18 -4.51 -1.17 3.76
C HIS A 18 -4.90 -1.16 2.28
N VAL A 19 -5.08 0.03 1.70
CA VAL A 19 -5.44 0.18 0.29
C VAL A 19 -4.37 -0.45 -0.61
N SER A 20 -3.09 -0.22 -0.34
CA SER A 20 -1.99 -0.79 -1.13
C SER A 20 -1.70 -2.27 -0.84
N GLY A 21 -2.42 -2.91 0.08
CA GLY A 21 -2.19 -4.29 0.50
C GLY A 21 -0.85 -4.50 1.21
N LEU A 22 -0.32 -3.46 1.88
CA LEU A 22 0.84 -3.54 2.76
C LEU A 22 0.45 -3.87 4.22
N LEU A 23 -0.83 -3.69 4.56
CA LEU A 23 -1.38 -4.00 5.87
C LEU A 23 -2.74 -4.68 5.73
N ALA A 24 -2.93 -5.80 6.42
CA ALA A 24 -4.22 -6.49 6.48
C ALA A 24 -5.14 -5.78 7.50
N GLY A 25 -6.43 -5.67 7.18
CA GLY A 25 -7.46 -5.22 8.14
C GLY A 25 -7.82 -6.30 9.16
N ASP A 26 -8.81 -6.02 9.99
CA ASP A 26 -9.33 -6.97 10.98
C ASP A 26 -10.23 -8.04 10.32
N ARG A 27 -10.50 -9.16 11.00
CA ARG A 27 -11.28 -10.27 10.40
C ARG A 27 -12.69 -9.87 9.93
N ASP A 28 -13.31 -8.91 10.60
CA ASP A 28 -14.65 -8.42 10.26
C ASP A 28 -14.62 -7.18 9.35
N SER A 29 -13.45 -6.84 8.82
CA SER A 29 -13.32 -5.75 7.85
C SER A 29 -13.90 -6.15 6.48
N GLY A 30 -14.29 -5.15 5.71
CA GLY A 30 -14.83 -5.33 4.36
C GLY A 30 -13.79 -5.82 3.34
N SER A 31 -14.02 -5.49 2.08
CA SER A 31 -13.10 -5.81 0.98
C SER A 31 -12.51 -4.56 0.35
N ILE A 32 -11.25 -4.63 -0.07
CA ILE A 32 -10.59 -3.60 -0.88
C ILE A 32 -10.34 -4.16 -2.26
N ARG A 33 -10.67 -3.38 -3.31
CA ARG A 33 -10.41 -3.75 -4.71
C ARG A 33 -9.70 -2.61 -5.44
N ILE A 34 -8.74 -2.96 -6.28
CA ILE A 34 -8.05 -2.04 -7.17
C ILE A 34 -8.15 -2.57 -8.59
N PHE A 35 -8.61 -1.74 -9.54
CA PHE A 35 -8.87 -2.15 -10.93
C PHE A 35 -9.74 -3.42 -11.05
N GLY A 36 -10.69 -3.60 -10.13
CA GLY A 36 -11.54 -4.80 -10.06
C GLY A 36 -10.90 -6.02 -9.39
N CYS A 37 -9.59 -6.01 -9.13
CA CYS A 37 -8.88 -7.08 -8.44
C CYS A 37 -8.99 -6.93 -6.92
N GLU A 38 -9.31 -8.02 -6.22
CA GLU A 38 -9.37 -8.03 -4.76
C GLU A 38 -7.97 -7.92 -4.13
N VAL A 39 -7.75 -6.87 -3.35
CA VAL A 39 -6.51 -6.63 -2.58
C VAL A 39 -6.54 -7.41 -1.27
N GLN A 40 -7.65 -7.30 -0.56
CA GLN A 40 -7.89 -7.99 0.69
C GLN A 40 -9.39 -8.08 0.98
N LYS A 41 -9.78 -9.07 1.78
CA LYS A 41 -11.15 -9.27 2.27
C LYS A 41 -11.11 -9.91 3.66
N SER A 42 -11.92 -9.41 4.59
CA SER A 42 -12.07 -10.01 5.93
C SER A 42 -10.72 -10.20 6.63
N GLY A 43 -9.86 -9.18 6.54
CA GLY A 43 -8.53 -9.20 7.14
C GLY A 43 -7.51 -10.13 6.50
N CYS A 44 -7.80 -10.67 5.31
CA CYS A 44 -6.88 -11.52 4.56
C CYS A 44 -6.42 -10.82 3.28
N ILE A 45 -5.11 -10.65 3.10
CA ILE A 45 -4.53 -10.14 1.86
C ILE A 45 -4.60 -11.21 0.77
N ASN A 46 -4.97 -10.82 -0.44
CA ASN A 46 -5.06 -11.72 -1.59
C ASN A 46 -3.67 -12.32 -1.90
N PRO A 47 -3.53 -13.65 -2.06
CA PRO A 47 -2.26 -14.28 -2.44
C PRO A 47 -1.64 -13.73 -3.73
N ALA A 48 -2.44 -13.20 -4.65
CA ALA A 48 -2.00 -12.57 -5.89
C ALA A 48 -1.62 -11.09 -5.75
N ILE A 49 -1.53 -10.54 -4.52
CA ILE A 49 -1.30 -9.11 -4.25
C ILE A 49 -0.08 -8.53 -4.98
N ARG A 50 0.96 -9.34 -5.20
CA ARG A 50 2.17 -8.91 -5.93
C ARG A 50 1.86 -8.41 -7.33
N ARG A 51 0.91 -9.04 -8.05
CA ARG A 51 0.48 -8.61 -9.40
C ARG A 51 -0.30 -7.30 -9.35
N ILE A 52 -1.10 -7.09 -8.30
CA ILE A 52 -1.84 -5.85 -8.12
C ILE A 52 -0.87 -4.72 -7.79
N ARG A 53 0.10 -4.96 -6.90
CA ARG A 53 1.13 -3.99 -6.51
C ARG A 53 2.07 -3.62 -7.65
N SER A 54 2.32 -4.48 -8.64
CA SER A 54 3.09 -4.08 -9.82
C SER A 54 2.39 -3.03 -10.70
N ALA A 55 1.06 -2.88 -10.57
CA ALA A 55 0.28 -1.86 -11.26
C ALA A 55 0.06 -0.59 -10.41
N VAL A 56 0.55 -0.54 -9.17
CA VAL A 56 0.28 0.54 -8.21
C VAL A 56 1.58 1.02 -7.56
N GLY A 57 1.96 2.27 -7.83
CA GLY A 57 3.07 2.93 -7.13
C GLY A 57 2.66 3.34 -5.71
N PHE A 58 3.51 3.07 -4.73
CA PHE A 58 3.34 3.53 -3.34
C PHE A 58 4.60 4.28 -2.90
N ILE A 59 4.43 5.53 -2.46
CA ILE A 59 5.52 6.36 -1.96
C ILE A 59 5.34 6.51 -0.44
N PHE A 60 6.37 6.12 0.30
CA PHE A 60 6.38 6.19 1.75
C PHE A 60 6.73 7.60 2.24
N GLN A 61 6.26 7.95 3.43
CA GLN A 61 6.58 9.23 4.08
C GLN A 61 8.07 9.34 4.46
N GLN A 62 8.70 8.21 4.81
CA GLN A 62 10.15 8.11 4.97
C GLN A 62 10.72 7.38 3.76
N PHE A 63 11.80 7.90 3.19
CA PHE A 63 12.41 7.35 1.99
C PHE A 63 13.05 5.99 2.28
N HIS A 64 12.45 4.92 1.78
CA HIS A 64 13.03 3.57 1.77
C HIS A 64 13.84 3.39 0.48
N LEU A 65 14.95 4.12 0.34
CA LEU A 65 15.85 4.01 -0.80
C LEU A 65 16.87 2.89 -0.55
N ALA A 66 17.33 2.24 -1.61
CA ALA A 66 18.46 1.31 -1.51
C ALA A 66 19.77 2.10 -1.57
N ASP A 67 20.55 2.07 -0.49
CA ASP A 67 21.76 2.89 -0.30
C ASP A 67 22.86 2.69 -1.37
N ARG A 68 22.78 1.62 -2.16
CA ARG A 68 23.82 1.21 -3.12
C ARG A 68 23.44 1.36 -4.59
N LEU A 69 22.30 1.99 -4.90
CA LEU A 69 21.85 2.18 -6.28
C LEU A 69 21.91 3.66 -6.67
N PRO A 70 22.49 4.01 -7.83
CA PRO A 70 22.37 5.37 -8.36
C PRO A 70 20.89 5.65 -8.70
N LEU A 71 20.49 6.93 -8.63
CA LEU A 71 19.08 7.35 -8.70
C LEU A 71 18.28 6.74 -9.87
N LEU A 72 18.90 6.59 -11.03
CA LEU A 72 18.26 6.01 -12.22
C LEU A 72 17.82 4.54 -12.03
N HIS A 73 18.47 3.82 -11.11
CA HIS A 73 18.22 2.39 -10.86
C HIS A 73 17.46 2.13 -9.56
N VAL A 74 17.12 3.16 -8.79
CA VAL A 74 16.43 2.99 -7.51
C VAL A 74 14.95 2.64 -7.76
N ALA A 75 14.57 1.42 -7.41
CA ALA A 75 13.18 1.09 -7.14
C ALA A 75 12.86 1.42 -5.66
N PRO A 76 11.68 1.96 -5.33
CA PRO A 76 11.27 2.15 -3.94
C PRO A 76 11.32 0.81 -3.21
N ALA A 77 12.14 0.71 -2.16
CA ALA A 77 12.35 -0.54 -1.46
C ALA A 77 11.06 -0.94 -0.74
N THR A 78 10.45 -2.02 -1.19
CA THR A 78 9.37 -2.67 -0.47
C THR A 78 10.00 -3.72 0.43
N LYS A 79 10.31 -3.35 1.68
CA LYS A 79 10.43 -4.34 2.75
C LYS A 79 9.06 -4.93 3.05
#